data_AF-A0ABD7M8Q9-F1
#
_entry.id   AF-A0ABD7M8Q9-F1
#
_cell.length_a   1.000
_cell.length_b   1.000
_cell.length_c   1.000
_cell.angle_alpha   90.00
_cell.angle_beta   90.00
_cell.angle_gamma   90.00
#
_symmetry.space_group_name_H-M   'P 1'
#
loop_
_entity.id
_entity.type
_entity.pdbx_description
1 polymer ?
#
loop_
_entity_poly.entity_id
_entity_poly.type
_entity_poly.pdbx_seq_one_letter_code
_entity_poly.pdbx_strand_id
1 'polypeptide(L)' 'MSRFQMLSDAQWELIAPMLPTHTGRPGRPFSDARMMIEAIIYRYRCGIA' A
#
# COMPACT_ATOMS: atom_id res chain seq x y z
N MET A 1 -16.81 7.07 1.86
CA MET A 1 -15.37 7.38 1.79
C MET A 1 -15.05 7.98 0.44
N SER A 2 -14.14 8.97 0.37
CA SER A 2 -13.70 9.53 -0.91
C SER A 2 -12.75 8.57 -1.63
N ARG A 3 -12.80 8.52 -2.97
CA ARG A 3 -11.87 7.74 -3.79
C ARG A 3 -10.40 8.16 -3.59
N PHE A 4 -10.17 9.42 -3.22
CA PHE A 4 -8.83 9.98 -3.03
C PHE A 4 -8.36 10.03 -1.57
N GLN A 5 -9.12 9.42 -0.65
CA GLN A 5 -8.76 9.47 0.77
C GLN A 5 -7.53 8.61 1.05
N MET A 6 -6.38 9.21 1.30
CA MET A 6 -5.19 8.44 1.72
C MET A 6 -5.30 7.96 3.17
N LEU A 7 -4.49 6.95 3.52
CA LEU A 7 -4.29 6.54 4.91
C LEU A 7 -3.61 7.67 5.69
N SER A 8 -4.08 7.90 6.92
CA SER A 8 -3.31 8.70 7.88
C SER A 8 -2.04 7.97 8.29
N ASP A 9 -1.07 8.71 8.83
CA ASP A 9 0.18 8.09 9.30
C ASP A 9 -0.06 7.09 10.42
N ALA A 10 -0.98 7.37 11.35
CA ALA A 10 -1.37 6.41 12.39
C ALA A 10 -1.98 5.13 11.82
N GLN A 11 -2.78 5.21 10.75
CA GLN A 11 -3.30 4.02 10.07
C GLN A 11 -2.19 3.24 9.36
N TRP A 12 -1.26 3.97 8.74
CA TRP A 12 -0.10 3.38 8.08
C TRP A 12 0.80 2.64 9.08
N GLU A 13 1.08 3.23 10.24
CA GLU A 13 1.89 2.62 11.31
C GLU A 13 1.30 1.29 11.83
N LEU A 14 -0.02 1.12 11.78
CA LEU A 14 -0.66 -0.15 12.14
C LEU A 14 -0.50 -1.22 11.04
N ILE A 15 -0.49 -0.82 9.77
CA ILE A 15 -0.45 -1.74 8.62
C ILE A 15 0.98 -2.14 8.27
N ALA A 16 1.92 -1.19 8.30
CA ALA A 16 3.29 -1.38 7.83
C ALA A 16 4.01 -2.59 8.47
N PRO A 17 3.90 -2.87 9.79
CA PRO A 17 4.54 -4.03 10.41
C PRO A 17 3.96 -5.39 9.98
N MET A 18 2.75 -5.41 9.41
CA MET A 18 2.10 -6.62 8.93
C MET A 18 2.53 -6.98 7.51
N LEU A 19 3.17 -6.05 6.79
CA LEU A 19 3.62 -6.29 5.43
C LEU A 19 4.84 -7.22 5.44
N PRO A 20 4.98 -8.10 4.44
CA PRO A 20 6.17 -8.91 4.31
C PRO A 20 7.40 -8.01 4.21
N THR A 21 8.39 -8.27 5.05
CA THR A 21 9.71 -7.64 4.94
C THR A 21 10.29 -7.91 3.55
N HIS A 22 11.00 -6.93 2.98
CA HIS A 22 11.57 -6.97 1.64
C HIS A 22 12.22 -8.32 1.29
N THR A 23 11.49 -9.21 0.61
CA THR A 23 12.02 -10.47 0.05
C THR A 23 12.44 -10.29 -1.42
N GLY A 24 12.83 -9.07 -1.80
CA GLY A 24 13.14 -8.71 -3.18
C GLY A 24 14.23 -9.61 -3.76
N ARG A 25 14.04 -10.08 -5.00
CA ARG A 25 15.12 -10.77 -5.73
C ARG A 25 16.20 -9.74 -6.08
N PRO A 26 17.50 -10.11 -6.02
CA PRO A 26 18.57 -9.26 -6.53
C PRO A 26 18.23 -8.74 -7.94
N GLY A 27 18.32 -7.42 -8.15
CA GLY A 27 18.02 -6.77 -9.43
C GLY A 27 16.55 -6.36 -9.65
N ARG A 28 15.63 -6.67 -8.73
CA ARG A 28 14.25 -6.16 -8.77
C ARG A 28 13.85 -5.59 -7.39
N PRO A 29 14.23 -4.33 -7.10
CA PRO A 29 13.82 -3.70 -5.85
C PRO A 29 12.30 -3.63 -5.75
N PHE A 30 11.78 -3.80 -4.54
CA PHE A 30 10.36 -3.65 -4.27
C PHE A 30 9.98 -2.18 -4.43
N SER A 31 8.80 -1.89 -5.02
CA SER A 31 8.24 -0.53 -5.03
C SER A 31 7.95 -0.07 -3.60
N ASP A 32 7.85 1.24 -3.36
CA ASP A 32 7.41 1.76 -2.06
C ASP A 32 6.11 1.08 -1.61
N ALA A 33 6.18 0.40 -0.47
CA ALA A 33 5.08 -0.40 0.06
C ALA A 33 3.84 0.44 0.36
N ARG A 34 4.01 1.71 0.79
CA ARG A 34 2.90 2.62 1.05
C ARG A 34 2.18 2.96 -0.25
N MET A 35 2.94 3.29 -1.28
CA MET A 35 2.39 3.60 -2.59
C MET A 35 1.60 2.42 -3.17
N MET A 36 2.11 1.19 -3.01
CA MET A 36 1.43 -0.02 -3.46
C MET A 36 0.10 -0.23 -2.73
N ILE A 37 0.08 -0.11 -1.40
CA ILE A 37 -1.14 -0.29 -0.60
C ILE A 37 -2.17 0.80 -0.91
N GLU A 38 -1.76 2.06 -1.02
CA GLU A 38 -2.66 3.16 -1.42
C GLU A 38 -3.29 2.91 -2.80
N ALA A 39 -2.51 2.40 -3.76
CA ALA A 39 -3.03 2.03 -5.07
C ALA A 39 -4.05 0.88 -5.00
N ILE A 40 -3.81 -0.13 -4.16
CA ILE A 40 -4.77 -1.22 -3.92
C ILE A 40 -6.07 -0.68 -3.32
N ILE A 41 -5.98 0.16 -2.28
CA ILE A 41 -7.15 0.77 -1.64
C ILE A 41 -7.93 1.63 -2.65
N TYR A 42 -7.24 2.41 -3.49
CA TYR A 42 -7.86 3.19 -4.56
C TYR A 42 -8.66 2.29 -5.52
N ARG A 43 -8.07 1.18 -5.98
CA ARG A 43 -8.75 0.21 -6.86
C ARG A 43 -10.01 -0.35 -6.21
N TYR A 44 -9.95 -0.72 -4.92
CA TYR A 44 -11.12 -1.17 -4.17
C TYR A 44 -12.21 -0.11 -4.06
N ARG A 45 -11.86 1.16 -3.79
CA ARG A 45 -12.84 2.26 -3.72
C ARG A 45 -13.48 2.60 -5.05
N CYS A 46 -12.75 2.40 -6.14
CA CYS A 46 -13.22 2.69 -7.49
C CYS A 46 -13.87 1.47 -8.18
N GLY A 47 -13.85 0.28 -7.56
CA GLY A 47 -14.35 -0.94 -8.17
C GLY A 47 -13.53 -1.41 -9.39
N ILE A 48 -12.21 -1.18 -9.38
CA ILE A 48 -11.31 -1.54 -10.48
C ILE A 48 -10.67 -2.90 -10.16
N ALA A 49 -11.02 -3.94 -10.92
CA ALA A 49 -10.37 -5.26 -10.89
C ALA A 49 -9.11 -5.28 -11.76
#